data_AF-A0A0R0K472-F1
#
_entry.id   AF-A0A0R0K472-F1
#
_cell.length_a   1.000
_cell.length_b   1.000
_cell.length_c   1.000
_cell.angle_alpha   90.00
_cell.angle_beta   90.00
_cell.angle_gamma   90.00
#
_symmetry.space_group_name_H-M   'P 1'
#
loop_
_entity.id
_entity.type
_entity.pdbx_description
1 polymer ?
#
loop_
_entity_poly.entity_id
_entity_poly.type
_entity_poly.pdbx_seq_one_letter_code
_entity_poly.pdbx_strand_id
1 'polypeptide(L)'
;MDNNVMLNAYVIWKKDEGTNFGLEHACRLLKDQSKWLENVTENFSKRMKISAFRAYYVEAETPSPLVRPMEQKATKTNNKGKGVGTSTNPVDLTGRNNWKKEYYDILMKDTSTMSETQLKDHGLFCKIIRNKLGI
;
A
#
# COMPACT_ATOMS: atom_id res chain seq x y z
N MET A 1 10.03 9.25 -26.25
CA MET A 1 8.55 9.10 -26.23
C MET A 1 8.15 9.22 -24.78
N ASP A 2 8.06 10.46 -24.35
CA ASP A 2 8.35 10.86 -22.98
C ASP A 2 7.05 11.20 -22.25
N ASN A 3 6.88 10.63 -21.05
CA ASN A 3 6.09 11.12 -19.92
C ASN A 3 4.65 11.61 -20.13
N ASN A 4 3.97 11.23 -21.21
CA ASN A 4 2.58 11.64 -21.46
C ASN A 4 1.63 11.21 -20.33
N VAL A 5 1.78 9.98 -19.81
CA VAL A 5 0.91 9.45 -18.75
C VAL A 5 0.98 10.29 -17.47
N MET A 6 2.19 10.68 -17.05
CA MET A 6 2.38 11.39 -15.78
C MET A 6 1.88 12.82 -15.86
N LEU A 7 2.09 13.49 -17.01
CA LEU A 7 1.50 14.80 -17.29
C LEU A 7 -0.02 14.74 -17.36
N ASN A 8 -0.61 13.73 -18.02
CA ASN A 8 -2.06 13.56 -18.04
C ASN A 8 -2.64 13.31 -16.65
N ALA A 9 -1.99 12.46 -15.84
CA ALA A 9 -2.41 12.24 -14.46
C ALA A 9 -2.35 13.53 -13.64
N TYR A 10 -1.29 14.34 -13.81
CA TYR A 10 -1.18 15.63 -13.16
C TYR A 10 -2.26 16.61 -13.62
N VAL A 11 -2.58 16.69 -14.91
CA VAL A 11 -3.64 17.57 -15.45
C VAL A 11 -5.01 17.21 -14.88
N ILE A 12 -5.33 15.90 -14.77
CA ILE A 12 -6.57 15.43 -14.16
C ILE A 12 -6.61 15.82 -12.68
N TRP A 13 -5.54 15.50 -11.94
CA TRP A 13 -5.44 15.82 -10.51
C TRP A 13 -5.54 17.32 -10.24
N LYS A 14 -4.89 18.14 -11.07
CA LYS A 14 -4.86 19.60 -10.94
C LYS A 14 -6.21 20.24 -11.24
N LYS A 15 -6.98 19.67 -12.17
CA LYS A 15 -8.32 20.15 -12.50
C LYS A 15 -9.32 19.96 -11.34
N ASP A 16 -9.09 18.95 -10.51
CA ASP A 16 -9.88 18.71 -9.30
C ASP A 16 -9.38 19.53 -8.09
N GLU A 17 -8.16 20.08 -8.14
CA GLU A 17 -7.58 20.86 -7.06
C GLU A 17 -8.32 22.21 -6.89
N GLY A 18 -9.11 22.34 -5.83
CA GLY A 18 -9.84 23.55 -5.47
C GLY A 18 -11.35 23.48 -5.69
N THR A 19 -11.83 22.51 -6.46
CA THR A 19 -13.25 22.13 -6.38
C THR A 19 -13.39 21.32 -5.12
N ASN A 20 -14.20 21.78 -4.15
CA ASN A 20 -14.59 20.92 -3.01
C ASN A 20 -15.01 19.58 -3.60
N PHE A 21 -14.24 18.52 -3.35
CA PHE A 21 -14.48 17.20 -3.95
C PHE A 21 -15.94 16.85 -3.67
N GLY A 22 -16.84 17.06 -4.64
CA GLY A 22 -18.25 16.73 -4.48
C GLY A 22 -18.44 15.24 -4.21
N LEU A 23 -17.41 14.46 -4.56
CA LEU A 23 -17.31 13.04 -4.31
C LEU A 23 -16.78 12.68 -2.91
N GLU A 24 -16.35 13.61 -2.06
CA GLU A 24 -16.04 13.26 -0.66
C GLU A 24 -17.30 12.71 0.02
N HIS A 25 -18.47 13.29 -0.29
CA HIS A 25 -19.76 12.78 0.13
C HIS A 25 -20.06 11.41 -0.47
N ALA A 26 -19.77 11.20 -1.77
CA ALA A 26 -19.95 9.89 -2.41
C ALA A 26 -19.01 8.82 -1.81
N CYS A 27 -17.80 9.19 -1.43
CA CYS A 27 -16.81 8.29 -0.84
C CYS A 27 -17.19 7.93 0.61
N ARG A 28 -17.77 8.88 1.37
CA ARG A 28 -18.41 8.58 2.66
C ARG A 28 -19.59 7.63 2.50
N LEU A 29 -20.50 7.88 1.54
CA LEU A 29 -21.62 6.98 1.25
C LEU A 29 -21.16 5.58 0.85
N LEU A 30 -20.09 5.47 0.06
CA LEU A 30 -19.55 4.17 -0.36
C LEU A 30 -18.93 3.41 0.81
N LYS A 31 -18.24 4.12 1.72
CA LYS A 31 -17.68 3.52 2.94
C LYS A 31 -18.75 3.10 3.95
N ASP A 32 -19.85 3.83 4.03
CA ASP A 32 -20.97 3.49 4.92
C ASP A 32 -21.77 2.27 4.43
N GLN A 33 -21.65 1.91 3.16
CA GLN A 33 -22.19 0.65 2.67
C GLN A 33 -21.28 -0.51 3.06
N SER A 34 -21.43 -1.01 4.29
CA SER A 34 -20.90 -2.29 4.78
C SER A 34 -21.08 -3.46 3.79
N LYS A 35 -22.01 -3.35 2.84
CA LYS A 35 -22.27 -4.30 1.75
C LYS A 35 -21.06 -4.54 0.83
N TRP A 36 -20.15 -3.59 0.67
CA TRP A 36 -18.96 -3.82 -0.16
C TRP A 36 -17.89 -4.65 0.55
N LEU A 37 -17.86 -4.66 1.89
CA LEU A 37 -16.87 -5.45 2.62
C LEU A 37 -17.10 -6.95 2.45
N GLU A 38 -18.37 -7.41 2.51
CA GLU A 38 -18.72 -8.83 2.31
C GLU A 38 -18.33 -9.31 0.90
N ASN A 39 -18.63 -8.51 -0.14
CA ASN A 39 -18.34 -8.92 -1.51
C ASN A 39 -16.84 -8.89 -1.82
N VAL A 40 -16.07 -7.99 -1.20
CA VAL A 40 -14.61 -7.93 -1.40
C VAL A 40 -13.94 -9.15 -0.76
N THR A 41 -14.32 -9.53 0.46
CA THR A 41 -13.73 -10.74 1.07
C THR A 41 -14.06 -12.00 0.29
N GLU A 42 -15.24 -12.10 -0.34
CA GLU A 42 -15.59 -13.30 -1.11
C GLU A 42 -14.93 -13.37 -2.50
N ASN A 43 -14.81 -12.24 -3.22
CA ASN A 43 -14.27 -12.27 -4.59
C ASN A 43 -12.75 -12.43 -4.64
N PHE A 44 -11.99 -11.85 -3.70
CA PHE A 44 -10.54 -11.99 -3.72
C PHE A 44 -10.05 -13.40 -3.31
N SER A 45 -10.89 -14.22 -2.69
CA SER A 45 -10.50 -15.58 -2.32
C SER A 45 -10.53 -16.58 -3.48
N LYS A 46 -11.20 -16.26 -4.61
CA LYS A 46 -11.36 -17.19 -5.72
C LYS A 46 -10.65 -16.68 -6.96
N ARG A 47 -9.33 -16.92 -7.00
CA ARG A 47 -8.52 -17.01 -8.24
C ARG A 47 -8.20 -15.68 -8.92
N MET A 48 -7.44 -14.80 -8.27
CA MET A 48 -6.60 -13.86 -9.03
C MET A 48 -5.33 -14.58 -9.49
N LYS A 49 -5.36 -15.13 -10.71
CA LYS A 49 -4.14 -15.50 -11.45
C LYS A 49 -3.40 -14.20 -11.76
N ILE A 50 -2.59 -13.72 -10.82
CA ILE A 50 -1.53 -12.78 -11.15
C ILE A 50 -0.64 -13.51 -12.15
N SER A 51 -0.80 -13.15 -13.43
CA SER A 51 0.17 -13.45 -14.47
C SER A 51 1.50 -12.95 -13.94
N ALA A 52 2.40 -13.88 -13.62
CA ALA A 52 3.74 -13.58 -13.14
C ALA A 52 4.39 -12.68 -14.17
N PHE A 53 4.38 -11.37 -13.89
CA PHE A 53 5.12 -10.39 -14.63
C PHE A 53 6.60 -10.71 -14.38
N ARG A 54 7.15 -11.50 -15.29
CA ARG A 54 8.57 -11.56 -15.68
C ARG A 54 9.53 -11.50 -14.48
N ALA A 55 9.83 -12.68 -13.94
CA ALA A 55 11.12 -12.93 -13.31
C ALA A 55 12.21 -12.80 -14.38
N TYR A 56 12.71 -11.58 -14.57
CA TYR A 56 14.02 -11.34 -15.13
C TYR A 56 15.00 -11.37 -13.98
N TYR A 57 15.66 -12.49 -13.73
CA TYR A 57 17.11 -12.61 -13.57
C TYR A 57 17.46 -14.08 -13.81
N VAL A 58 18.38 -14.25 -14.74
CA VAL A 58 18.87 -15.50 -15.30
C VAL A 58 20.19 -15.82 -14.59
N GLU A 59 20.43 -17.11 -14.38
CA GLU A 59 21.69 -17.78 -14.04
C GLU A 59 21.99 -18.19 -12.59
N ALA A 60 22.28 -19.50 -12.49
CA ALA A 60 23.15 -20.18 -11.54
C ALA A 60 22.81 -20.03 -10.05
N GLU A 61 22.04 -20.98 -9.51
CA GLU A 61 22.56 -21.99 -8.58
C GLU A 61 21.44 -22.95 -8.13
N THR A 62 21.80 -24.23 -8.19
CA THR A 62 21.13 -25.46 -7.75
C THR A 62 19.73 -25.36 -7.11
N PRO A 63 18.70 -26.00 -7.68
CA PRO A 63 17.37 -26.09 -7.07
C PRO A 63 17.48 -26.88 -5.76
N SER A 64 17.39 -26.20 -4.62
CA SER A 64 17.17 -26.89 -3.35
C SER A 64 15.76 -27.48 -3.35
N PRO A 65 15.58 -28.79 -3.11
CA PRO A 65 14.26 -29.39 -3.05
C PRO A 65 13.48 -28.83 -1.85
N LEU A 66 12.38 -28.15 -2.15
CA LEU A 66 11.43 -27.61 -1.19
C LEU A 66 10.66 -28.78 -0.56
N VAL A 67 11.25 -29.40 0.46
CA VAL A 67 10.63 -30.46 1.26
C VAL A 67 9.44 -29.85 2.00
N ARG A 68 8.23 -30.26 1.62
CA ARG A 68 7.00 -29.88 2.32
C ARG A 68 6.94 -30.64 3.65
N PRO A 69 6.82 -29.96 4.80
CA PRO A 69 6.42 -30.61 6.03
C PRO A 69 5.00 -31.16 5.82
N MET A 70 4.85 -32.46 6.06
CA MET A 70 3.56 -33.13 6.05
C MET A 70 2.74 -32.60 7.25
N GLU A 71 1.64 -31.91 6.96
CA GLU A 71 0.67 -31.45 7.97
C GLU A 71 0.07 -32.67 8.71
N GLN A 72 0.55 -32.95 9.92
CA GLN A 72 -0.09 -33.92 10.80
C GLN A 72 -1.19 -33.24 11.62
N LYS A 73 -2.38 -33.84 11.51
CA LYS A 73 -3.65 -33.40 12.08
C LYS A 73 -3.62 -33.30 13.60
N ALA A 74 -4.27 -32.25 14.10
CA ALA A 74 -4.54 -32.02 15.51
C ALA A 74 -5.40 -33.14 16.13
N THR A 75 -4.91 -33.76 17.20
CA THR A 75 -5.73 -34.59 18.09
C THR A 75 -6.33 -33.71 19.19
N LYS A 76 -7.63 -33.49 19.03
CA LYS A 76 -8.65 -33.04 19.97
C LYS A 76 -8.33 -33.38 21.44
N THR A 77 -7.87 -32.40 22.22
CA THR A 77 -7.89 -32.48 23.68
C THR A 77 -9.05 -31.65 24.23
N ASN A 78 -9.60 -32.13 25.34
CA ASN A 78 -10.91 -31.75 25.83
C ASN A 78 -10.83 -30.58 26.79
N ASN A 79 -11.80 -29.69 26.64
CA ASN A 79 -11.97 -28.43 27.33
C ASN A 79 -12.38 -28.63 28.80
N LYS A 80 -11.73 -27.93 29.75
CA LYS A 80 -12.39 -27.42 30.98
C LYS A 80 -11.46 -26.44 31.73
N GLY A 81 -11.50 -25.15 31.39
CA GLY A 81 -10.77 -24.12 32.13
C GLY A 81 -11.33 -22.73 31.87
N LYS A 82 -12.16 -22.25 32.80
CA LYS A 82 -12.70 -20.89 32.85
C LYS A 82 -11.55 -19.87 32.94
N GLY A 83 -11.45 -18.99 31.95
CA GLY A 83 -10.59 -17.82 31.99
C GLY A 83 -11.09 -16.80 30.99
N VAL A 84 -12.08 -16.00 31.39
CA VAL A 84 -12.49 -14.79 30.68
C VAL A 84 -11.28 -13.83 30.76
N GLY A 85 -10.51 -13.81 29.68
CA GLY A 85 -9.42 -12.88 29.49
C GLY A 85 -9.43 -12.54 28.02
N THR A 86 -10.29 -11.60 27.64
CA THR A 86 -10.25 -10.99 26.31
C THR A 86 -8.94 -10.22 26.21
N SER A 87 -7.87 -10.91 25.83
CA SER A 87 -6.62 -10.28 25.43
C SER A 87 -6.85 -9.71 24.04
N THR A 88 -7.37 -8.49 23.97
CA THR A 88 -7.37 -7.69 22.75
C THR A 88 -5.92 -7.54 22.33
N ASN A 89 -5.51 -8.22 21.26
CA ASN A 89 -4.19 -8.04 20.68
C ASN A 89 -3.98 -6.55 20.37
N PRO A 90 -2.82 -5.97 20.70
CA PRO A 90 -2.53 -4.59 20.34
C PRO A 90 -2.60 -4.49 18.80
N VAL A 91 -3.50 -3.65 18.31
CA VAL A 91 -3.59 -3.28 16.90
C VAL A 91 -2.20 -2.77 16.48
N ASP A 92 -1.58 -3.48 15.56
CA ASP A 92 -0.28 -3.14 15.01
C ASP A 92 -0.41 -1.81 14.22
N LEU A 93 -0.04 -0.71 14.86
CA LEU A 93 -0.09 0.63 14.29
C LEU A 93 0.99 0.85 13.21
N THR A 94 1.76 -0.18 12.84
CA THR A 94 2.81 -0.10 11.80
C THR A 94 2.29 0.54 10.51
N GLY A 95 1.03 0.29 10.12
CA GLY A 95 0.43 0.90 8.93
C GLY A 95 0.33 2.44 8.95
N ARG A 96 0.18 3.07 10.13
CA ARG A 96 -0.06 4.52 10.24
C ARG A 96 1.20 5.36 10.04
N ASN A 97 2.40 4.79 10.18
CA ASN A 97 3.66 5.53 10.12
C ASN A 97 4.40 5.40 8.76
N ASN A 98 3.87 4.58 7.84
CA ASN A 98 4.51 4.34 6.54
C ASN A 98 4.61 5.61 5.68
N TRP A 99 3.57 6.47 5.68
CA TRP A 99 3.58 7.70 4.88
C TRP A 99 4.67 8.69 5.29
N LYS A 100 5.01 8.74 6.59
CA LYS A 100 6.11 9.60 7.06
C LYS A 100 7.44 9.14 6.48
N LYS A 101 7.67 7.83 6.42
CA LYS A 101 8.88 7.24 5.85
C LYS A 101 9.03 7.61 4.37
N GLU A 102 7.96 7.53 3.59
CA GLU A 102 7.96 7.90 2.17
C GLU A 102 8.23 9.41 1.97
N TYR A 103 7.66 10.27 2.81
CA TYR A 103 7.95 11.71 2.75
C TYR A 103 9.41 12.03 3.08
N TYR A 104 10.00 11.37 4.06
CA TYR A 104 11.42 11.56 4.36
C TYR A 104 12.31 11.02 3.24
N ASP A 105 11.96 9.93 2.56
CA ASP A 105 12.71 9.43 1.40
C ASP A 105 12.76 10.47 0.27
N ILE A 106 11.64 11.13 -0.01
CA ILE A 106 11.57 12.21 -1.01
C ILE A 106 12.40 13.42 -0.57
N LEU A 107 12.24 13.85 0.69
CA LEU A 107 12.97 15.01 1.23
C LEU A 107 14.49 14.80 1.26
N MET A 108 14.94 13.57 1.53
CA MET A 108 16.34 13.20 1.68
C MET A 108 16.92 12.57 0.41
N LYS A 109 16.17 12.54 -0.69
CA LYS A 109 16.63 11.99 -1.96
C LYS A 109 17.84 12.76 -2.46
N ASP A 110 18.88 12.04 -2.85
CA ASP A 110 20.05 12.67 -3.48
C ASP A 110 19.65 13.34 -4.79
N THR A 111 19.92 14.64 -4.90
CA THR A 111 19.62 15.47 -6.05
C THR A 111 20.80 15.60 -7.02
N SER A 112 21.97 15.03 -6.69
CA SER A 112 23.19 15.14 -7.51
C SER A 112 23.02 14.59 -8.94
N THR A 113 22.13 13.61 -9.11
CA THR A 113 21.85 12.93 -10.38
C THR A 113 20.64 13.51 -11.13
N MET A 114 19.95 14.51 -10.56
CA MET A 114 18.73 15.08 -11.14
C MET A 114 19.03 16.13 -12.20
N SER A 115 18.24 16.16 -13.27
CA SER A 115 18.27 17.27 -14.24
C SER A 115 17.70 18.55 -13.63
N GLU A 116 17.93 19.70 -14.28
CA GLU A 116 17.43 20.99 -13.78
C GLU A 116 15.89 21.02 -13.64
N THR A 117 15.15 20.38 -14.55
CA THR A 117 13.69 20.27 -14.48
C THR A 117 13.25 19.41 -13.28
N GLN A 118 13.91 18.27 -13.08
CA GLN A 118 13.63 17.39 -11.93
C GLN A 118 13.96 18.08 -10.60
N LEU A 119 15.01 18.91 -10.56
CA LEU A 119 15.38 19.67 -9.37
C LEU A 119 14.32 20.72 -9.00
N LYS A 120 13.73 21.39 -10.00
CA LYS A 120 12.60 22.31 -9.78
C LYS A 120 11.40 21.57 -9.21
N ASP A 121 11.05 20.43 -9.79
CA ASP A 121 9.92 19.61 -9.32
C ASP A 121 10.18 19.06 -7.90
N HIS A 122 11.37 18.53 -7.64
CA HIS A 122 11.79 18.04 -6.32
C HIS A 122 11.70 19.14 -5.26
N GLY A 123 12.15 20.37 -5.58
CA GLY A 123 12.01 21.53 -4.71
C GLY A 123 10.55 21.87 -4.39
N LEU A 124 9.67 21.82 -5.39
CA LEU A 124 8.23 22.02 -5.20
C LEU A 124 7.62 20.94 -4.30
N PHE A 125 7.95 19.67 -4.54
CA PHE A 125 7.49 18.56 -3.70
C PHE A 125 8.00 18.71 -2.26
N CYS A 126 9.27 19.05 -2.06
CA CYS A 126 9.83 19.28 -0.73
C CYS A 126 9.08 20.38 0.01
N LYS A 127 8.74 21.49 -0.65
CA LYS A 127 7.97 22.59 -0.05
C LYS A 127 6.58 22.14 0.37
N ILE A 128 5.89 21.37 -0.48
CA ILE A 128 4.57 20.81 -0.16
C ILE A 128 4.65 19.86 1.04
N ILE A 129 5.66 18.98 1.07
CA ILE A 129 5.84 18.00 2.15
C ILE A 129 6.15 18.70 3.48
N ARG A 130 7.05 19.69 3.48
CA ARG A 130 7.38 20.48 4.68
C ARG A 130 6.15 21.18 5.26
N ASN A 131 5.38 21.85 4.40
CA ASN A 131 4.12 22.48 4.81
C ASN A 131 3.10 21.47 5.39
N LYS A 132 3.00 20.27 4.81
CA LYS A 132 2.13 19.20 5.34
C LYS A 132 2.59 18.65 6.68
N LEU A 133 3.91 18.56 6.89
CA LEU A 133 4.50 18.06 8.13
C LEU A 133 4.57 19.12 9.24
N GLY A 134 4.41 20.40 8.89
CA GLY A 134 4.56 21.52 9.83
C GLY A 134 6.01 21.76 10.24
N ILE A 135 6.96 21.52 9.33
CA ILE A 135 8.41 21.75 9.50
C ILE A 135 8.81 23.00 8.72
#